data_AF-A0A143G427-F1
#
_entry.id   AF-A0A143G427-F1
#
_cell.length_a   1.000
_cell.length_b   1.000
_cell.length_c   1.000
_cell.angle_alpha   90.00
_cell.angle_beta   90.00
_cell.angle_gamma   90.00
#
_symmetry.space_group_name_H-M   'P 1'
#
loop_
_entity.id
_entity.type
_entity.pdbx_description
1 polymer ?
#
loop_
_entity_poly.entity_id
_entity_poly.type
_entity_poly.pdbx_seq_one_letter_code
_entity_poly.pdbx_strand_id
1 'polypeptide(L)'
;MKMLEKLAHASQLSLLCILMCCSGLTWANTVHQNHAFDLKLQQYIDVVNHTKTVLDDPNATPTALEQKQALCMRIQAYKNIVQLSQDNLDLDSARLMNQVAQVFLERQRTSFQDSGVNVAIFCTPISVDQSEVL
;
A
#
# COMPACT_ATOMS: atom_id res chain seq x y z
N MET A 1 16.07 61.47 4.46
CA MET A 1 16.86 60.20 4.44
C MET A 1 16.37 59.17 5.46
N LYS A 2 16.22 59.48 6.76
CA LYS A 2 15.82 58.48 7.80
C LYS A 2 14.48 57.75 7.59
N MET A 3 13.53 58.29 6.80
CA MET A 3 12.26 57.59 6.49
C MET A 3 12.40 56.52 5.40
N LEU A 4 13.33 56.70 4.45
CA LEU A 4 13.53 55.74 3.36
C LEU A 4 14.20 54.44 3.85
N GLU A 5 15.08 54.53 4.84
CA GLU A 5 15.70 53.34 5.46
C GLU A 5 14.70 52.50 6.27
N LYS A 6 13.72 53.12 6.94
CA LYS A 6 12.69 52.41 7.71
C LYS A 6 11.72 51.63 6.82
N LEU A 7 11.38 52.16 5.64
CA LEU A 7 10.55 51.48 4.65
C LEU A 7 11.26 50.27 4.03
N ALA A 8 12.56 50.38 3.77
CA ALA A 8 13.38 49.28 3.27
C ALA A 8 13.46 48.10 4.27
N HIS A 9 13.72 48.40 5.55
CA HIS A 9 13.76 47.38 6.61
C HIS A 9 12.39 46.72 6.86
N ALA A 10 11.30 47.49 6.79
CA ALA A 10 9.94 46.94 6.90
C ALA A 10 9.59 46.00 5.73
N SER A 11 10.03 46.33 4.50
CA SER A 11 9.84 45.47 3.32
C SER A 11 10.67 44.18 3.38
N GLN A 12 11.90 44.25 3.91
CA GLN A 12 12.77 43.09 4.06
C GLN A 12 12.29 42.15 5.18
N LEU A 13 11.80 42.69 6.31
CA LEU A 13 11.18 41.89 7.36
C LEU A 13 9.91 41.17 6.88
N SER A 14 9.09 41.85 6.06
CA SER A 14 7.88 41.26 5.48
C SER A 14 8.19 40.10 4.52
N LEU A 15 9.21 40.24 3.65
CA LEU A 15 9.64 39.17 2.76
C LEU A 15 10.19 37.95 3.51
N LEU A 16 10.95 38.18 4.58
CA LEU A 16 11.53 37.11 5.40
C LEU A 16 10.45 36.29 6.13
N CYS A 17 9.40 36.95 6.63
CA CYS A 17 8.25 36.28 7.25
C CYS A 17 7.47 35.40 6.26
N ILE A 18 7.26 35.87 5.02
CA ILE A 18 6.54 35.09 4.01
C ILE A 18 7.33 33.84 3.62
N LEU A 19 8.65 33.95 3.45
CA LEU A 19 9.52 32.81 3.14
C LEU A 19 9.55 31.75 4.26
N MET A 20 9.44 32.18 5.52
CA MET A 20 9.42 31.27 6.68
C MET A 20 8.07 30.53 6.84
N CYS A 21 6.95 31.12 6.40
CA CYS A 21 5.64 30.47 6.45
C CYS A 21 5.42 29.43 5.33
N CYS A 22 6.01 29.63 4.14
CA CYS A 22 5.81 28.71 3.01
C CYS A 22 6.43 27.32 3.23
N SER A 23 7.52 27.21 3.99
CA SER A 23 8.16 25.92 4.29
C SER A 23 7.32 25.05 5.24
N GLY A 24 6.58 25.63 6.19
CA GLY A 24 5.75 24.84 7.11
C GLY A 24 4.59 24.08 6.45
N LEU A 25 4.01 24.64 5.38
CA LEU A 25 2.90 24.03 4.64
C LEU A 25 3.34 22.77 3.87
N THR A 26 4.52 22.81 3.25
CA THR A 26 5.07 21.66 2.52
C THR A 26 5.35 20.48 3.46
N TRP A 27 5.90 20.74 4.65
CA TRP A 27 6.19 19.69 5.64
C TRP A 27 4.90 19.05 6.18
N ALA A 28 3.87 19.85 6.47
CA ALA A 28 2.58 19.32 6.95
C ALA A 28 1.92 18.39 5.92
N ASN A 29 1.96 18.76 4.63
CA ASN A 29 1.46 17.92 3.56
C ASN A 29 2.25 16.61 3.43
N THR A 30 3.59 16.67 3.46
CA THR A 30 4.44 15.47 3.39
C THR A 30 4.19 14.52 4.57
N VAL A 31 4.07 15.04 5.80
CA VAL A 31 3.78 14.20 6.98
C VAL A 31 2.39 13.56 6.88
N HIS A 32 1.38 14.31 6.44
CA HIS A 32 0.03 13.78 6.27
C HIS A 32 -0.02 12.68 5.20
N GLN A 33 0.66 12.88 4.07
CA GLN A 33 0.72 11.92 2.98
C GLN A 33 1.44 10.62 3.41
N ASN A 34 2.56 10.73 4.13
CA ASN A 34 3.25 9.57 4.70
C ASN A 34 2.33 8.78 5.64
N HIS A 35 1.65 9.46 6.55
CA HIS A 35 0.75 8.81 7.52
C HIS A 35 -0.44 8.11 6.84
N ALA A 36 -1.05 8.74 5.84
CA ALA A 36 -2.15 8.13 5.07
C ALA A 36 -1.70 6.89 4.30
N PHE A 37 -0.52 6.96 3.67
CA PHE A 37 0.10 5.81 3.01
C PHE A 37 0.36 4.68 4.01
N ASP A 38 1.01 4.97 5.14
CA ASP A 38 1.39 3.96 6.14
C ASP A 38 0.16 3.25 6.72
N LEU A 39 -0.90 4.00 7.07
CA LEU A 39 -2.15 3.41 7.57
C LEU A 39 -2.77 2.44 6.54
N LYS A 40 -2.81 2.84 5.27
CA LYS A 40 -3.38 2.00 4.22
C LYS A 40 -2.53 0.78 3.92
N LEU A 41 -1.20 0.96 3.93
CA LEU A 41 -0.24 -0.12 3.79
C LEU A 41 -0.40 -1.16 4.90
N GLN A 42 -0.56 -0.71 6.15
CA GLN A 42 -0.75 -1.62 7.28
C GLN A 42 -2.00 -2.47 7.15
N GLN A 43 -3.12 -1.93 6.66
CA GLN A 43 -4.32 -2.73 6.39
C GLN A 43 -4.05 -3.91 5.46
N TYR A 44 -3.21 -3.72 4.43
CA TYR A 44 -2.85 -4.81 3.51
C TYR A 44 -1.82 -5.76 4.12
N ILE A 45 -0.88 -5.26 4.93
CA ILE A 45 0.06 -6.09 5.69
C ILE A 45 -0.68 -6.99 6.67
N ASP A 46 -1.73 -6.50 7.33
CA ASP A 46 -2.57 -7.29 8.23
C ASP A 46 -3.27 -8.44 7.51
N VAL A 47 -3.79 -8.20 6.29
CA VAL A 47 -4.33 -9.27 5.44
C VAL A 47 -3.24 -10.30 5.12
N VAL A 48 -2.05 -9.86 4.73
CA VAL A 48 -0.92 -10.78 4.47
C VAL A 48 -0.58 -11.59 5.72
N ASN A 49 -0.48 -10.96 6.89
CA ASN A 49 -0.17 -11.62 8.15
C ASN A 49 -1.27 -12.61 8.57
N HIS A 50 -2.54 -12.23 8.41
CA HIS A 50 -3.66 -13.13 8.66
C HIS A 50 -3.58 -14.38 7.78
N THR A 51 -3.27 -14.24 6.49
CA THR A 51 -3.13 -15.41 5.62
C THR A 51 -1.94 -16.30 5.98
N LYS A 52 -0.92 -15.81 6.72
CA LYS A 52 0.22 -16.65 7.17
C LYS A 52 -0.22 -17.73 8.15
N THR A 53 -1.20 -17.45 9.01
CA THR A 53 -1.71 -18.43 9.98
C THR A 53 -2.44 -19.59 9.31
N VAL A 54 -2.80 -19.44 8.03
CA VAL A 54 -3.43 -20.49 7.21
C VAL A 54 -2.40 -21.15 6.30
N LEU A 55 -1.56 -20.36 5.62
CA LEU A 55 -0.70 -20.87 4.54
C LEU A 55 0.69 -21.31 5.00
N ASP A 56 1.21 -20.73 6.08
CA ASP A 56 2.63 -20.83 6.42
C ASP A 56 2.88 -21.41 7.83
N ASP A 57 1.85 -21.51 8.68
CA ASP A 57 1.96 -22.15 10.01
C ASP A 57 2.03 -23.68 9.87
N PRO A 58 3.12 -24.34 10.28
CA PRO A 58 3.29 -25.78 10.15
C PRO A 58 2.30 -26.60 11.00
N ASN A 59 1.64 -25.98 11.99
CA ASN A 59 0.64 -26.63 12.83
C ASN A 59 -0.79 -26.41 12.35
N ALA A 60 -0.99 -25.53 11.36
CA ALA A 60 -2.32 -25.27 10.82
C ALA A 60 -2.80 -26.47 10.00
N THR A 61 -4.08 -26.82 10.18
CA THR A 61 -4.74 -27.89 9.41
C THR A 61 -5.92 -27.36 8.59
N PRO A 62 -5.72 -26.36 7.71
CA PRO A 62 -6.81 -25.78 6.93
C PRO A 62 -7.24 -26.70 5.80
N THR A 63 -8.53 -26.66 5.50
CA THR A 63 -9.12 -27.26 4.31
C THR A 63 -8.55 -26.62 3.03
N ALA A 64 -8.66 -27.34 1.91
CA ALA A 64 -8.24 -26.80 0.60
C ALA A 64 -8.98 -25.51 0.24
N LEU A 65 -10.25 -25.36 0.67
CA LEU A 65 -11.02 -24.14 0.45
C LEU A 65 -10.43 -22.96 1.22
N GLU A 66 -10.10 -23.14 2.50
CA GLU A 66 -9.47 -22.11 3.33
C GLU A 66 -8.09 -21.71 2.78
N GLN A 67 -7.29 -22.68 2.32
CA GLN A 67 -6.01 -22.40 1.67
C GLN A 67 -6.20 -21.59 0.39
N LYS A 68 -7.16 -21.98 -0.48
CA LYS A 68 -7.49 -21.21 -1.70
C LYS A 68 -7.90 -19.79 -1.35
N GLN A 69 -8.80 -19.60 -0.38
CA GLN A 69 -9.27 -18.29 0.04
C GLN A 69 -8.12 -17.44 0.59
N ALA A 70 -7.29 -17.99 1.47
CA ALA A 70 -6.14 -17.29 2.03
C ALA A 70 -5.13 -16.89 0.96
N LEU A 71 -4.82 -17.77 0.00
CA LEU A 71 -3.90 -17.47 -1.09
C LEU A 71 -4.45 -16.32 -1.96
N CYS A 72 -5.74 -16.36 -2.30
CA CYS A 72 -6.37 -15.33 -3.10
C CYS A 72 -6.46 -13.98 -2.38
N MET A 73 -6.73 -13.98 -1.06
CA MET A 73 -6.66 -12.77 -0.23
C MET A 73 -5.24 -12.18 -0.23
N ARG A 74 -4.21 -13.03 -0.05
CA ARG A 74 -2.80 -12.61 -0.06
C ARG A 74 -2.40 -11.98 -1.40
N ILE A 75 -2.77 -12.62 -2.51
CA ILE A 75 -2.51 -12.10 -3.87
C ILE A 75 -3.19 -10.75 -4.07
N GLN A 76 -4.44 -10.61 -3.66
CA GLN A 76 -5.16 -9.34 -3.77
C GLN A 76 -4.54 -8.24 -2.91
N ALA A 77 -4.11 -8.56 -1.68
CA ALA A 77 -3.42 -7.61 -0.81
C ALA A 77 -2.15 -7.07 -1.48
N TYR A 78 -1.32 -7.93 -2.09
CA TYR A 78 -0.13 -7.48 -2.81
C TYR A 78 -0.46 -6.66 -4.07
N LYS A 79 -1.53 -6.99 -4.82
CA LYS A 79 -2.00 -6.12 -5.92
C LYS A 79 -2.37 -4.73 -5.42
N ASN A 80 -3.06 -4.66 -4.28
CA ASN A 80 -3.44 -3.38 -3.68
C ASN A 80 -2.22 -2.58 -3.17
N ILE A 81 -1.19 -3.26 -2.65
CA ILE A 81 0.08 -2.62 -2.29
C ILE A 81 0.77 -2.04 -3.53
N VAL A 82 0.82 -2.77 -4.65
CA VAL A 82 1.38 -2.24 -5.91
C VAL A 82 0.66 -0.95 -6.32
N GLN A 83 -0.67 -0.96 -6.34
CA GLN A 83 -1.47 0.21 -6.71
C GLN A 83 -1.23 1.39 -5.75
N LEU A 84 -1.37 1.16 -4.43
CA LEU A 84 -1.13 2.18 -3.41
C LEU A 84 0.27 2.79 -3.55
N SER A 85 1.28 1.96 -3.75
CA SER A 85 2.66 2.42 -3.92
C SER A 85 2.88 3.20 -5.21
N GLN A 86 2.21 2.83 -6.31
CA GLN A 86 2.30 3.56 -7.59
C GLN A 86 1.69 4.96 -7.48
N ASP A 87 0.65 5.11 -6.67
CA ASP A 87 -0.02 6.39 -6.41
C ASP A 87 0.79 7.30 -5.45
N ASN A 88 1.86 6.79 -4.83
CA ASN A 88 2.65 7.49 -3.80
C ASN A 88 4.16 7.37 -4.06
N LEU A 89 4.59 7.31 -5.33
CA LEU A 89 5.98 7.06 -5.72
C LEU A 89 6.97 8.12 -5.26
N ASP A 90 6.54 9.27 -4.74
CA ASP A 90 7.38 10.27 -4.11
C ASP A 90 7.94 9.80 -2.76
N LEU A 91 7.27 8.87 -2.08
CA LEU A 91 7.71 8.27 -0.82
C LEU A 91 8.70 7.11 -1.05
N ASP A 92 9.83 7.10 -0.34
CA ASP A 92 10.81 5.99 -0.39
C ASP A 92 10.19 4.65 0.01
N SER A 93 9.35 4.64 1.06
CA SER A 93 8.63 3.45 1.55
C SER A 93 7.69 2.89 0.48
N ALA A 94 7.00 3.75 -0.27
CA ALA A 94 6.14 3.34 -1.36
C ALA A 94 6.93 2.66 -2.49
N ARG A 95 8.05 3.25 -2.91
CA ARG A 95 8.94 2.66 -3.93
C ARG A 95 9.43 1.27 -3.52
N LEU A 96 9.88 1.12 -2.28
CA LEU A 96 10.33 -0.17 -1.74
C LEU A 96 9.19 -1.19 -1.73
N MET A 97 8.02 -0.82 -1.20
CA MET A 97 6.88 -1.73 -1.12
C MET A 97 6.34 -2.10 -2.50
N ASN A 98 6.46 -1.23 -3.50
CA ASN A 98 6.13 -1.56 -4.88
C ASN A 98 6.98 -2.73 -5.40
N GLN A 99 8.30 -2.64 -5.22
CA GLN A 99 9.23 -3.69 -5.64
C GLN A 99 8.96 -5.01 -4.92
N VAL A 100 8.79 -4.96 -3.59
CA VAL A 100 8.48 -6.16 -2.78
C VAL A 100 7.19 -6.83 -3.27
N ALA A 101 6.14 -6.05 -3.48
CA ALA A 101 4.86 -6.57 -3.92
C ALA A 101 4.91 -7.14 -5.34
N GLN A 102 5.61 -6.47 -6.27
CA GLN A 102 5.81 -6.98 -7.62
C GLN A 102 6.59 -8.29 -7.63
N VAL A 103 7.67 -8.40 -6.86
CA VAL A 103 8.46 -9.64 -6.76
C VAL A 103 7.60 -10.80 -6.26
N PHE A 104 6.76 -10.57 -5.25
CA PHE A 104 5.82 -11.60 -4.78
C PHE A 104 4.85 -12.01 -5.89
N LEU A 105 4.17 -11.04 -6.52
CA LEU A 105 3.17 -11.32 -7.54
C LEU A 105 3.75 -12.04 -8.75
N GLU A 106 4.98 -11.70 -9.14
CA GLU A 106 5.68 -12.35 -10.23
C GLU A 106 6.01 -13.81 -9.91
N ARG A 107 6.49 -14.08 -8.70
CA ARG A 107 6.72 -15.46 -8.24
C ARG A 107 5.43 -16.27 -8.24
N GLN A 108 4.33 -15.69 -7.77
CA GLN A 108 3.03 -16.36 -7.80
C GLN A 108 2.57 -16.62 -9.23
N ARG A 109 2.70 -15.64 -10.12
CA ARG A 109 2.37 -15.78 -11.55
C ARG A 109 3.12 -16.95 -12.17
N THR A 110 4.43 -17.06 -11.93
CA THR A 110 5.26 -18.16 -12.42
C THR A 110 4.79 -19.50 -11.85
N SER A 111 4.55 -19.58 -10.53
CA SER A 111 4.06 -20.81 -9.90
C SER A 111 2.72 -21.30 -10.48
N PHE A 112 1.80 -20.38 -10.77
CA PHE A 112 0.54 -20.69 -11.44
C PHE A 112 0.76 -21.19 -12.87
N GLN A 113 1.63 -20.53 -13.64
CA GLN A 113 1.97 -20.94 -15.00
C GLN A 113 2.60 -22.32 -15.07
N ASP A 114 3.54 -22.61 -14.16
CA ASP A 114 4.21 -23.91 -14.07
C ASP A 114 3.20 -25.02 -13.71
N SER A 115 2.14 -24.67 -12.98
CA SER A 115 1.04 -25.57 -12.63
C SER A 115 -0.03 -25.67 -13.74
N GLY A 116 0.08 -24.90 -14.83
CA GLY A 116 -0.92 -24.83 -15.89
C GLY A 116 -2.25 -24.17 -15.48
N VAL A 117 -2.29 -23.46 -14.37
CA VAL A 117 -3.50 -22.83 -13.80
C VAL A 117 -3.42 -21.31 -13.97
N ASN A 118 -4.55 -20.67 -14.30
CA ASN A 118 -4.65 -19.22 -14.32
C ASN A 118 -5.10 -18.68 -12.95
N VAL A 119 -4.38 -17.70 -12.39
CA VAL A 119 -4.72 -17.09 -11.09
C VAL A 119 -6.12 -16.48 -11.04
N ALA A 120 -6.61 -15.90 -12.14
CA ALA A 120 -7.96 -15.31 -12.20
C ALA A 120 -9.03 -16.39 -12.08
N ILE A 121 -8.83 -17.53 -12.75
CA ILE A 121 -9.72 -18.69 -12.66
C ILE A 121 -9.62 -19.32 -11.27
N PHE A 122 -8.39 -19.52 -10.77
CA PHE A 122 -8.15 -20.09 -9.46
C PHE A 122 -8.83 -19.29 -8.36
N CYS A 123 -8.71 -17.96 -8.40
CA CYS A 123 -9.31 -17.04 -7.43
C CYS A 123 -10.75 -16.64 -7.72
N THR A 124 -11.41 -17.27 -8.68
CA THR A 124 -12.85 -17.08 -8.86
C THR A 124 -13.58 -17.65 -7.63
N PRO A 125 -14.52 -16.89 -7.02
CA PRO A 125 -15.36 -17.38 -5.94
C PRO A 125 -16.07 -18.65 -6.40
N ILE A 126 -16.11 -19.67 -5.54
CA ILE A 126 -16.94 -20.85 -5.83
C ILE A 126 -18.39 -20.41 -5.59
N SER A 127 -19.19 -20.35 -6.65
CA SER A 127 -20.64 -20.27 -6.51
C SER A 127 -21.10 -21.60 -5.92
N VAL A 128 -21.35 -21.62 -4.61
CA VAL A 128 -22.06 -22.74 -3.98
C VAL A 128 -23.50 -22.63 -4.46
N ASP A 129 -23.90 -23.48 -5.41
CA ASP A 129 -25.32 -23.69 -5.69
C ASP A 129 -25.93 -24.34 -4.46
N GLN A 130 -26.84 -23.63 -3.77
CA GLN A 130 -27.50 -24.08 -2.55
C GLN A 130 -28.63 -25.10 -2.84
N SER A 131 -28.56 -25.84 -3.95
CA SER A 131 -29.63 -26.72 -4.43
C SER A 131 -29.54 -28.18 -3.95
N GLU A 132 -28.52 -28.54 -3.14
CA GLU A 132 -28.31 -29.93 -2.68
C GLU A 132 -28.43 -30.13 -1.15
N VAL A 133 -29.17 -29.26 -0.45
CA VAL A 133 -29.61 -29.51 0.93
C VAL A 133 -31.10 -29.15 1.07
N LEU A 134 -31.96 -30.06 0.62
CA LEU A 134 -33.37 -30.15 1.01
C LEU A 134 -33.84 -31.60 0.90
#